data_AF-A0A075LSQ6-F1
#
_entry.id   AF-A0A075LSQ6-F1
#
_cell.length_a   1.000
_cell.length_b   1.000
_cell.length_c   1.000
_cell.angle_alpha   90.00
_cell.angle_beta   90.00
_cell.angle_gamma   90.00
#
_symmetry.space_group_name_H-M   'P 1'
#
loop_
_entity.id
_entity.type
_entity.pdbx_description
1 polymer ?
#
loop_
_entity_poly.entity_id
_entity_poly.type
_entity_poly.pdbx_seq_one_letter_code
_entity_poly.pdbx_strand_id
1 'polypeptide(L)'
;MREVIIKFRLARGEEKVRVAWQVVKEASKYSHEEPFWEFLKKKFNVKASEIKEIMRFLEKEGELEIKRSKDDKRLYVSTLKDIKKHPVTLEKWLK
;
A
#
# COMPACT_ATOMS: atom_id res chain seq x y z
N MET A 1 6.54 -10.39 -0.14
CA MET A 1 5.98 -9.16 -0.79
C MET A 1 5.77 -9.35 -2.30
N ARG A 2 6.78 -9.75 -3.08
CA ARG A 2 6.66 -9.96 -4.53
C ARG A 2 5.52 -10.91 -4.91
N GLU A 3 5.41 -12.06 -4.25
CA GLU A 3 4.34 -13.03 -4.47
C GLU A 3 2.94 -12.47 -4.20
N VAL A 4 2.80 -11.60 -3.19
CA VAL A 4 1.53 -10.96 -2.85
C VAL A 4 1.12 -9.96 -3.94
N ILE A 5 2.07 -9.26 -4.55
CA ILE A 5 1.82 -8.38 -5.70
C ILE A 5 1.37 -9.19 -6.92
N ILE A 6 1.95 -10.38 -7.14
CA ILE A 6 1.49 -11.28 -8.21
C ILE A 6 0.06 -11.74 -7.92
N LYS A 7 -0.24 -12.13 -6.68
CA LYS A 7 -1.61 -12.48 -6.26
C LYS A 7 -2.58 -11.31 -6.49
N PHE A 8 -2.20 -10.07 -6.18
CA PHE A 8 -3.03 -8.88 -6.43
C PHE A 8 -3.41 -8.73 -7.91
N ARG A 9 -2.47 -9.03 -8.82
CA ARG A 9 -2.73 -8.96 -10.27
C ARG A 9 -3.70 -10.02 -10.75
N LEU A 10 -3.72 -11.18 -10.11
CA LEU A 10 -4.57 -12.32 -10.47
C LEU A 10 -5.93 -12.29 -9.76
N ALA A 11 -6.00 -11.71 -8.56
CA ALA A 11 -7.20 -11.63 -7.75
C ALA A 11 -8.28 -10.74 -8.38
N ARG A 12 -9.54 -11.01 -8.04
CA ARG A 12 -10.73 -10.28 -8.51
C ARG A 12 -11.70 -10.03 -7.35
N GLY A 13 -12.56 -9.02 -7.49
CA GLY A 13 -13.56 -8.67 -6.48
C GLY A 13 -12.94 -8.34 -5.12
N GLU A 14 -13.61 -8.74 -4.04
CA GLU A 14 -13.22 -8.48 -2.66
C GLU A 14 -11.84 -9.08 -2.28
N GLU A 15 -11.47 -10.21 -2.89
CA GLU A 15 -10.15 -10.80 -2.67
C GLU A 15 -9.04 -9.83 -3.12
N LYS A 16 -9.26 -9.09 -4.20
CA LYS A 16 -8.30 -8.12 -4.71
C LYS A 16 -8.05 -6.99 -3.71
N VAL A 17 -9.10 -6.51 -3.04
CA VAL A 17 -9.01 -5.52 -1.96
C VAL A 17 -8.22 -6.06 -0.79
N ARG A 18 -8.51 -7.28 -0.36
CA ARG A 18 -7.79 -7.95 0.73
C ARG A 18 -6.30 -8.10 0.43
N VAL A 19 -5.95 -8.57 -0.78
CA VAL A 19 -4.55 -8.75 -1.18
C VAL A 19 -3.83 -7.39 -1.34
N ALA A 20 -4.53 -6.37 -1.84
CA ALA A 20 -4.00 -5.01 -1.92
C ALA A 20 -3.63 -4.47 -0.51
N TRP A 21 -4.52 -4.64 0.46
CA TRP A 21 -4.26 -4.28 1.86
C TRP A 21 -3.07 -5.02 2.46
N GLN A 22 -2.90 -6.32 2.13
CA GLN A 22 -1.71 -7.06 2.57
C GLN A 22 -0.41 -6.43 2.07
N VAL A 23 -0.36 -6.02 0.80
CA VAL A 23 0.82 -5.36 0.23
C VAL A 23 1.07 -4.01 0.91
N VAL A 24 0.03 -3.20 1.10
CA VAL A 24 0.15 -1.87 1.72
C VAL A 24 0.58 -1.97 3.17
N LYS A 25 0.02 -2.92 3.94
CA LYS A 25 0.41 -3.17 5.32
C LYS A 25 1.87 -3.62 5.40
N GLU A 26 2.28 -4.52 4.53
CA GLU A 26 3.67 -4.98 4.50
C GLU A 26 4.64 -3.85 4.13
N ALA A 27 4.28 -3.02 3.15
CA ALA A 27 5.05 -1.83 2.78
C ALA A 27 5.12 -0.80 3.92
N SER A 28 4.01 -0.62 4.66
CA SER A 28 3.92 0.34 5.77
C SER A 28 4.91 0.04 6.90
N LYS A 29 5.23 -1.23 7.16
CA LYS A 29 6.21 -1.64 8.19
C LYS A 29 7.57 -0.98 7.97
N TYR A 30 7.97 -0.88 6.70
CA TYR A 30 9.25 -0.32 6.25
C TYR A 30 9.20 1.17 5.95
N SER A 31 8.10 1.86 6.23
CA SER A 31 7.90 3.28 5.91
C SER A 31 8.90 4.26 6.56
N HIS A 32 9.72 3.78 7.50
CA HIS A 32 10.78 4.52 8.19
C HIS A 32 12.16 4.35 7.55
N GLU A 33 12.32 3.40 6.63
CA GLU A 33 13.55 3.19 5.88
C GLU A 33 13.70 4.27 4.81
N GLU A 34 14.86 4.93 4.76
CA GLU A 34 15.15 6.00 3.80
C GLU A 34 16.44 5.67 3.03
N PRO A 35 16.41 5.66 1.67
CA PRO A 35 15.31 5.98 0.77
C PRO A 35 14.31 4.80 0.62
N PHE A 36 13.05 5.03 1.00
CA PHE A 36 12.00 4.00 1.08
C PHE A 36 11.84 3.16 -0.20
N TRP A 37 11.76 3.81 -1.36
CA TRP A 37 11.53 3.12 -2.63
C TRP A 37 12.73 2.27 -3.06
N GLU A 38 13.95 2.75 -2.81
CA GLU A 38 15.16 1.99 -3.11
C GLU A 38 15.32 0.81 -2.15
N PHE A 39 14.94 0.98 -0.88
CA PHE A 39 14.89 -0.12 0.08
C PHE A 39 13.95 -1.24 -0.39
N LEU A 40 12.71 -0.91 -0.79
CA LEU A 40 11.76 -1.91 -1.29
C LEU A 40 12.25 -2.61 -2.55
N LYS A 41 12.91 -1.86 -3.45
CA LYS A 41 13.50 -2.41 -4.67
C LYS A 41 14.63 -3.39 -4.35
N LYS A 42 15.58 -3.02 -3.49
CA LYS A 42 16.74 -3.86 -3.13
C LYS A 42 16.32 -5.10 -2.33
N LYS A 43 15.43 -4.94 -1.35
CA LYS A 43 15.07 -6.02 -0.41
C LYS A 43 14.01 -6.97 -0.96
N PHE A 44 13.05 -6.46 -1.73
CA PHE A 44 11.89 -7.24 -2.17
C PHE A 44 11.73 -7.32 -3.70
N ASN A 45 12.62 -6.68 -4.47
CA ASN A 45 12.50 -6.54 -5.92
C ASN A 45 11.14 -5.97 -6.35
N VAL A 46 10.65 -4.97 -5.61
CA VAL A 46 9.37 -4.31 -5.85
C VAL A 46 9.62 -2.88 -6.32
N LYS A 47 8.98 -2.51 -7.44
CA LYS A 47 9.08 -1.14 -7.96
C LYS A 47 8.10 -0.22 -7.24
N ALA A 48 8.49 1.05 -7.11
CA ALA A 48 7.61 2.09 -6.56
C ALA A 48 6.27 2.19 -7.30
N SER A 49 6.27 1.99 -8.62
CA SER A 49 5.05 2.00 -9.44
C SER A 49 4.05 0.92 -9.03
N GLU A 50 4.50 -0.27 -8.65
CA GLU A 50 3.63 -1.38 -8.28
C GLU A 50 2.89 -1.08 -6.97
N ILE A 51 3.60 -0.56 -5.96
CA ILE A 51 2.97 -0.15 -4.69
C ILE A 51 2.03 1.04 -4.90
N LYS A 52 2.45 2.04 -5.69
CA LYS A 52 1.62 3.20 -6.01
C LYS A 52 0.33 2.80 -6.73
N GLU A 53 0.40 1.83 -7.65
CA GLU A 53 -0.77 1.28 -8.33
C GLU A 53 -1.74 0.62 -7.35
N ILE A 54 -1.23 -0.21 -6.44
CA ILE A 54 -2.05 -0.87 -5.41
C ILE A 54 -2.71 0.13 -4.47
N MET A 55 -1.97 1.16 -4.03
CA MET A 55 -2.54 2.22 -3.20
C MET A 55 -3.62 3.01 -3.94
N ARG A 56 -3.43 3.30 -5.23
CA ARG A 56 -4.45 3.97 -6.07
C ARG A 56 -5.67 3.09 -6.28
N PHE A 57 -5.49 1.78 -6.38
CA PHE A 57 -6.60 0.84 -6.46
C PHE A 57 -7.44 0.92 -5.19
N LEU A 58 -6.83 0.84 -4.00
CA LEU A 58 -7.55 0.99 -2.74
C LEU A 58 -8.23 2.37 -2.63
N GLU A 59 -7.59 3.44 -3.10
CA GLU A 59 -8.22 4.77 -3.14
C GLU A 59 -9.45 4.83 -4.05
N LYS A 60 -9.39 4.17 -5.20
CA LYS A 60 -10.51 4.08 -6.14
C LYS A 60 -11.68 3.28 -5.56
N GLU A 61 -11.40 2.21 -4.83
CA GLU A 61 -12.43 1.37 -4.18
C GLU A 61 -13.01 2.03 -2.91
N GLY A 62 -12.51 3.21 -2.50
CA GLY A 62 -12.95 3.92 -1.30
C GLY A 62 -12.32 3.40 0.01
N GLU A 63 -11.32 2.52 -0.10
CA GLU A 63 -10.69 1.85 1.02
C GLU A 63 -9.60 2.68 1.70
N LEU A 64 -8.91 3.51 0.92
CA LEU A 64 -7.73 4.25 1.37
C LEU A 64 -7.76 5.68 0.85
N GLU A 65 -7.58 6.67 1.72
CA GLU A 65 -7.33 8.03 1.26
C GLU A 65 -5.82 8.32 1.19
N ILE A 66 -5.30 8.62 0.01
CA ILE A 66 -3.89 8.98 -0.13
C ILE A 66 -3.74 10.47 0.20
N LYS A 67 -3.03 10.76 1.30
CA LYS A 67 -2.65 12.12 1.68
C LYS A 67 -2.09 12.91 0.50
N ARG A 68 -2.53 14.16 0.38
CA ARG A 68 -2.06 15.10 -0.65
C ARG A 68 -1.36 16.28 0.01
N SER A 69 -0.33 16.79 -0.65
CA SER A 69 0.30 18.06 -0.29
C SER A 69 -0.64 19.22 -0.63
N LYS A 70 -0.31 20.44 -0.15
CA LYS A 70 -0.99 21.67 -0.57
C LYS A 70 -0.96 21.87 -2.10
N ASP A 71 0.05 21.34 -2.78
CA ASP A 71 0.20 21.35 -4.24
C ASP A 71 -0.49 20.15 -4.95
N ASP A 72 -1.45 19.48 -4.31
CA ASP A 72 -2.14 18.25 -4.76
C ASP A 72 -1.22 17.03 -5.03
N LYS A 73 0.08 17.14 -4.71
CA LYS A 73 1.03 16.03 -4.85
C LYS A 73 0.71 14.90 -3.87
N ARG A 74 0.54 13.68 -4.38
CA ARG A 74 0.26 12.49 -3.56
C ARG A 74 1.46 12.06 -2.71
N LEU A 75 1.25 11.95 -1.40
CA LEU A 75 2.24 11.66 -0.38
C LEU A 75 2.19 10.19 0.06
N TYR A 76 2.46 9.26 -0.87
CA TYR A 76 2.39 7.81 -0.62
C TYR A 76 3.16 7.35 0.61
N VAL A 77 4.40 7.80 0.81
CA VAL A 77 5.22 7.39 1.96
C VAL A 77 4.64 7.94 3.26
N SER A 78 4.10 9.16 3.25
CA SER A 78 3.43 9.74 4.43
C SER A 78 2.17 8.95 4.78
N THR A 79 1.37 8.57 3.78
CA THR A 79 0.21 7.69 3.97
C THR A 79 0.64 6.34 4.56
N LEU A 80 1.72 5.73 4.07
CA LEU A 80 2.25 4.47 4.62
C LEU A 80 2.77 4.62 6.05
N LYS A 81 3.43 5.74 6.38
CA LYS A 81 3.83 6.07 7.77
C LYS A 81 2.60 6.19 8.67
N ASP A 82 1.52 6.77 8.16
CA ASP A 82 0.25 6.92 8.88
C ASP A 82 -0.43 5.57 9.12
N ILE A 83 -0.55 4.72 8.09
CA ILE A 83 -1.11 3.36 8.19
C ILE A 83 -0.33 2.51 9.22
N LYS A 84 0.99 2.71 9.32
CA LYS A 84 1.79 2.04 10.35
C LYS A 84 1.40 2.49 11.77
N LYS A 85 1.12 3.78 11.96
CA LYS A 85 0.76 4.38 13.27
C LYS A 85 -0.69 4.14 13.65
N HIS A 86 -1.58 4.22 12.66
CA HIS A 86 -3.01 4.00 12.76
C HIS A 86 -3.37 2.94 11.73
N PRO A 87 -3.22 1.64 12.05
CA PRO A 87 -3.71 0.58 11.19
C PRO A 87 -5.24 0.67 11.24
N VAL A 88 -5.84 1.47 10.35
CA VAL A 88 -7.28 1.71 10.31
C VAL A 88 -7.97 0.36 10.16
N THR A 89 -8.46 -0.13 11.29
CA THR A 89 -9.34 -1.27 11.53
C THR A 89 -9.39 -2.32 10.43
N LEU A 90 -8.45 -3.25 10.53
CA LEU A 90 -8.57 -4.64 10.06
C LEU A 90 -9.90 -5.30 10.51
N GLU A 91 -10.52 -4.78 11.58
CA GLU A 91 -11.78 -5.27 12.16
C GLU A 91 -13.02 -5.09 11.28
N LYS A 92 -13.00 -4.20 10.27
CA LYS A 92 -14.13 -4.06 9.34
C LYS A 92 -14.15 -5.10 8.19
N TRP A 93 -13.04 -5.82 7.95
CA TRP A 93 -12.87 -6.67 6.76
C TRP A 93 -12.71 -8.18 7.06
N LEU A 94 -12.58 -8.57 8.32
CA LEU A 94 -12.50 -9.97 8.75
C LEU A 94 -13.82 -10.51 9.32
N LYS A 95 -14.92 -9.76 9.17
CA LYS A 95 -16.23 -10.13 9.70
C LYS A 95 -17.15 -10.70 8.62
#